data_AF-A0A0F9DUH3-F1
#
_entry.id   AF-A0A0F9DUH3-F1
#
_cell.length_a   1.000
_cell.length_b   1.000
_cell.length_c   1.000
_cell.angle_alpha   90.00
_cell.angle_beta   90.00
_cell.angle_gamma   90.00
#
_symmetry.space_group_name_H-M   'P 1'
#
loop_
_entity.id
_entity.type
_entity.pdbx_description
1 polymer ?
#
loop_
_entity_poly.entity_id
_entity_poly.type
_entity_poly.pdbx_seq_one_letter_code
_entity_poly.pdbx_strand_id
1 'polypeptide(L)'
;MPRVERFTSQEQIPVQQAQLIDPRGFPADTSSAEALKVGADVAGVFAELANRRRDAQDSLAATKAGHSRTLAELEMQQFMVDNPDPDKWEEGLAKISAKYSANYASLKMSNKTKKEQDIEQRAHNNEMAMRVRLAATNQDIKNDITEAKINLDGLVANDDGDKGDADKIDKAIKTLEAALLRETTPEIAAEQMEEALRAAKKGYWINQSRRTDEDFDIDAFIAQMQKKKVKVKGGEDKDGLNAKD
;
A
#
# COMPACT_ATOMS: atom_id res chain seq x y z
N MET A 1 18.19 10.26 -103.19
CA MET A 1 18.36 9.97 -101.75
C MET A 1 17.92 8.54 -101.50
N PRO A 2 18.46 7.76 -100.55
CA PRO A 2 19.83 7.53 -100.13
C PRO A 2 20.27 6.05 -100.25
N ARG A 3 21.56 5.88 -99.98
CA ARG A 3 22.48 4.74 -99.90
C ARG A 3 22.12 3.66 -98.86
N VAL A 4 22.48 2.40 -99.13
CA VAL A 4 23.50 1.56 -98.42
C VAL A 4 23.11 0.08 -98.50
N GLU A 5 24.05 -0.68 -99.06
CA GLU A 5 24.10 -2.12 -99.29
C GLU A 5 24.02 -2.95 -97.99
N ARG A 6 23.50 -4.18 -98.10
CA ARG A 6 23.85 -5.24 -97.17
C ARG A 6 24.58 -6.34 -97.92
N PHE A 7 25.85 -6.48 -97.54
CA PHE A 7 26.76 -7.53 -97.97
C PHE A 7 26.35 -8.90 -97.47
N THR A 8 26.78 -9.84 -98.29
CA THR A 8 26.74 -11.30 -98.32
C THR A 8 27.29 -12.01 -97.08
N SER A 9 26.85 -13.25 -96.84
CA SER A 9 27.75 -14.41 -96.72
C SER A 9 26.93 -15.70 -96.62
N GLN A 10 26.99 -16.52 -97.66
CA GLN A 10 26.74 -17.96 -97.57
C GLN A 10 28.12 -18.62 -97.47
N GLU A 11 28.50 -19.15 -96.31
CA GLU A 11 29.59 -20.12 -96.23
C GLU A 11 29.42 -21.06 -95.03
N GLN A 12 29.75 -22.32 -95.26
CA GLN A 12 29.44 -23.50 -94.44
C GLN A 12 30.13 -23.47 -93.07
N ILE A 13 29.40 -23.84 -92.01
CA ILE A 13 29.96 -24.00 -90.66
C ILE A 13 30.52 -25.43 -90.53
N PRO A 14 31.83 -25.62 -90.34
CA PRO A 14 32.41 -26.93 -90.05
C PRO A 14 32.10 -27.33 -88.60
N VAL A 15 31.58 -28.54 -88.41
CA VAL A 15 31.36 -29.16 -87.10
C VAL A 15 32.69 -29.65 -86.55
N GLN A 16 33.25 -28.98 -85.54
CA GLN A 16 34.38 -29.54 -84.78
C GLN A 16 33.88 -30.49 -83.71
N GLN A 17 34.42 -31.70 -83.71
CA GLN A 17 34.11 -32.79 -82.78
C GLN A 17 34.38 -32.37 -81.32
N ALA A 18 33.44 -32.70 -80.42
CA ALA A 18 33.58 -32.48 -78.99
C ALA A 18 34.80 -33.24 -78.46
N GLN A 19 35.76 -32.51 -77.88
CA GLN A 19 36.88 -33.11 -77.17
C GLN A 19 36.35 -33.78 -75.88
N LEU A 20 36.78 -35.02 -75.68
CA LEU A 20 36.51 -35.84 -74.49
C LEU A 20 37.04 -35.11 -73.25
N ILE A 21 36.16 -34.62 -72.38
CA ILE A 21 36.52 -33.90 -71.15
C ILE A 21 37.14 -34.90 -70.17
N ASP A 22 38.40 -34.68 -69.77
CA ASP A 22 39.04 -35.43 -68.68
C ASP A 22 38.45 -34.99 -67.32
N PRO A 23 37.74 -35.87 -66.59
CA PRO A 23 37.14 -35.52 -65.30
C PRO A 23 38.17 -35.22 -64.20
N ARG A 24 39.47 -35.45 -64.43
CA ARG A 24 40.55 -35.10 -63.48
C ARG A 24 41.03 -33.65 -63.60
N GLY A 25 40.53 -32.91 -64.59
CA GLY A 25 40.86 -31.49 -64.82
C GLY A 25 39.96 -30.49 -64.08
N PHE A 26 38.95 -30.94 -63.34
CA PHE A 26 38.17 -30.05 -62.48
C PHE A 26 38.99 -29.70 -61.23
N PRO A 27 39.38 -28.42 -61.03
CA PRO A 27 39.94 -28.01 -59.75
C PRO A 27 38.86 -28.28 -58.68
N ALA A 28 39.26 -28.92 -57.59
CA ALA A 28 38.38 -29.08 -56.44
C ALA A 28 37.96 -27.68 -55.97
N ASP A 29 36.74 -27.28 -56.32
CA ASP A 29 36.19 -25.99 -55.90
C ASP A 29 35.97 -26.03 -54.39
N THR A 30 36.84 -25.31 -53.67
CA THR A 30 36.78 -25.15 -52.22
C THR A 30 35.73 -24.12 -51.80
N SER A 31 34.90 -23.58 -52.71
CA SER A 31 33.75 -22.74 -52.40
C SER A 31 32.79 -23.38 -51.38
N SER A 32 32.71 -24.71 -51.38
CA SER A 32 31.99 -25.51 -50.39
C SER A 32 32.52 -25.35 -48.95
N ALA A 33 33.80 -25.03 -48.76
CA ALA A 33 34.40 -24.76 -47.45
C ALA A 33 34.13 -23.33 -46.94
N GLU A 34 33.92 -22.36 -47.83
CA GLU A 34 33.47 -21.01 -47.45
C GLU A 34 31.97 -20.97 -47.10
N ALA A 35 31.14 -21.77 -47.78
CA ALA A 35 29.74 -21.97 -47.40
C ALA A 35 29.59 -22.62 -46.00
N LEU A 36 30.56 -23.43 -45.58
CA LEU A 36 30.63 -24.01 -44.24
C LEU A 36 30.97 -22.98 -43.14
N LYS A 37 31.67 -21.88 -43.47
CA LYS A 37 31.89 -20.76 -42.53
C LYS A 37 30.60 -19.98 -42.24
N VAL A 38 29.69 -19.90 -43.21
CA VAL A 38 28.34 -19.33 -43.00
C VAL A 38 27.53 -20.15 -41.99
N GLY A 39 27.73 -21.47 -41.93
CA GLY A 39 27.13 -22.33 -40.90
C GLY A 39 27.59 -22.00 -39.46
N ALA A 40 28.83 -21.52 -39.30
CA ALA A 40 29.34 -21.06 -38.00
C ALA A 40 28.73 -19.71 -37.59
N ASP A 41 28.54 -18.78 -38.53
CA ASP A 41 27.81 -17.52 -38.29
C ASP A 41 26.35 -17.78 -37.94
N VAL A 42 25.70 -18.75 -38.60
CA VAL A 42 24.32 -19.16 -38.28
C VAL A 42 24.21 -19.76 -36.88
N ALA A 43 25.17 -20.59 -36.46
CA ALA A 43 25.23 -21.12 -35.09
C ALA A 43 25.42 -20.00 -34.04
N GLY A 44 26.24 -18.99 -34.34
CA GLY A 44 26.41 -17.80 -33.51
C GLY A 44 25.11 -17.00 -33.37
N VAL A 45 24.41 -16.76 -34.48
CA VAL A 45 23.10 -16.08 -34.49
C VAL A 45 22.06 -16.86 -33.68
N PHE A 46 21.98 -18.19 -33.80
CA PHE A 46 21.05 -19.00 -33.00
C PHE A 46 21.39 -18.99 -31.51
N ALA A 47 22.67 -19.00 -31.15
CA ALA A 47 23.11 -18.89 -29.76
C ALA A 47 22.73 -17.52 -29.15
N GLU A 48 22.94 -16.44 -29.91
CA GLU A 48 22.54 -15.09 -29.50
C GLU A 48 21.02 -15.00 -29.33
N LEU A 49 20.24 -15.52 -30.29
CA LEU A 49 18.78 -15.52 -30.22
C LEU A 49 18.27 -16.34 -29.02
N ALA A 50 18.90 -17.47 -28.71
CA ALA A 50 18.58 -18.27 -27.54
C ALA A 50 18.87 -17.52 -26.22
N ASN A 51 19.97 -16.77 -26.15
CA ASN A 51 20.28 -15.93 -24.99
C ASN A 51 19.27 -14.78 -24.84
N ARG A 52 18.97 -14.05 -25.92
CA ARG A 52 17.94 -13.00 -25.91
C ARG A 52 16.57 -13.53 -25.49
N ARG A 53 16.20 -14.73 -25.96
CA ARG A 53 14.96 -15.40 -25.54
C ARG A 53 14.97 -15.71 -24.06
N ARG A 54 16.08 -16.21 -23.51
CA ARG A 54 16.23 -16.48 -22.07
C ARG A 54 16.11 -15.19 -21.26
N ASP A 55 16.81 -14.13 -21.66
CA ASP A 55 16.80 -12.84 -20.97
C ASP A 55 15.39 -12.21 -21.00
N ALA A 56 14.68 -12.31 -22.13
CA ALA A 56 13.30 -11.84 -22.24
C ALA A 56 12.34 -12.66 -21.35
N GLN A 57 12.53 -13.99 -21.26
CA GLN A 57 11.75 -14.85 -20.36
C GLN A 57 12.00 -14.52 -18.90
N ASP A 58 13.27 -14.31 -18.53
CA ASP A 58 13.67 -13.91 -17.17
C ASP A 58 13.11 -12.54 -16.79
N SER A 59 13.20 -11.56 -17.70
CA SER A 59 12.63 -10.23 -17.51
C SER A 59 11.12 -10.30 -17.30
N LEU A 60 10.40 -11.06 -18.15
CA LEU A 60 8.96 -11.25 -17.99
C LEU A 60 8.61 -11.94 -16.67
N ALA A 61 9.38 -12.95 -16.26
CA ALA A 61 9.15 -13.65 -15.01
C ALA A 61 9.40 -12.75 -13.79
N ALA A 62 10.46 -11.92 -13.82
CA ALA A 62 10.72 -10.93 -12.78
C ALA A 62 9.59 -9.89 -12.68
N THR A 63 9.09 -9.39 -13.82
CA THR A 63 7.93 -8.48 -13.83
C THR A 63 6.69 -9.14 -13.23
N LYS A 64 6.41 -10.41 -13.56
CA LYS A 64 5.29 -11.16 -12.97
C LYS A 64 5.45 -11.33 -11.46
N ALA A 65 6.67 -11.59 -10.97
CA ALA A 65 6.96 -11.65 -9.54
C ALA A 65 6.73 -10.29 -8.85
N GLY A 66 7.13 -9.19 -9.49
CA GLY A 66 6.82 -7.83 -9.05
C GLY A 66 5.31 -7.57 -8.94
N HIS A 67 4.55 -7.87 -9.98
CA HIS A 67 3.09 -7.71 -9.96
C HIS A 67 2.41 -8.61 -8.92
N SER A 68 2.90 -9.83 -8.72
CA SER A 68 2.40 -10.74 -7.69
C SER A 68 2.52 -10.13 -6.29
N ARG A 69 3.60 -9.40 -6.01
CA ARG A 69 3.79 -8.68 -4.75
C ARG A 69 2.83 -7.51 -4.59
N THR A 70 2.74 -6.64 -5.59
CA THR A 70 1.77 -5.51 -5.57
C THR A 70 0.33 -6.01 -5.38
N LEU A 71 -0.04 -7.11 -6.03
CA LEU A 71 -1.37 -7.70 -5.87
C LEU A 71 -1.59 -8.25 -4.45
N ALA A 72 -0.57 -8.84 -3.82
CA ALA A 72 -0.65 -9.28 -2.43
C ALA A 72 -0.88 -8.12 -1.47
N GLU A 73 -0.18 -6.99 -1.67
CA GLU A 73 -0.38 -5.78 -0.87
C GLU A 73 -1.81 -5.24 -1.00
N LEU A 74 -2.32 -5.13 -2.24
CA LEU A 74 -3.67 -4.64 -2.50
C LEU A 74 -4.74 -5.57 -1.93
N GLU A 75 -4.58 -6.89 -2.08
CA GLU A 75 -5.53 -7.86 -1.50
C GLU A 75 -5.49 -7.82 0.02
N MET A 76 -4.32 -7.61 0.64
CA MET A 76 -4.22 -7.47 2.09
C MET A 76 -4.88 -6.17 2.58
N GLN A 77 -4.67 -5.05 1.89
CA GLN A 77 -5.35 -3.78 2.21
C GLN A 77 -6.87 -3.92 2.12
N GLN A 78 -7.37 -4.55 1.04
CA GLN A 78 -8.80 -4.81 0.88
C GLN A 78 -9.33 -5.73 1.98
N PHE A 79 -8.60 -6.80 2.32
CA PHE A 79 -8.98 -7.73 3.38
C PHE A 79 -9.17 -7.02 4.73
N MET A 80 -8.27 -6.10 5.08
CA MET A 80 -8.35 -5.33 6.34
C MET A 80 -9.52 -4.36 6.36
N VAL A 81 -9.90 -3.80 5.21
CA VAL A 81 -11.09 -2.95 5.08
C VAL A 81 -12.37 -3.78 5.26
N ASP A 82 -12.42 -4.96 4.62
CA ASP A 82 -13.60 -5.84 4.67
C ASP A 82 -13.76 -6.55 6.02
N ASN A 83 -12.66 -6.75 6.75
CA ASN A 83 -12.62 -7.38 8.05
C ASN A 83 -11.93 -6.43 9.03
N PRO A 84 -12.61 -5.46 9.65
CA PRO A 84 -11.96 -4.44 10.49
C PRO A 84 -11.41 -4.98 11.83
N ASP A 85 -11.60 -6.28 12.09
CA ASP A 85 -11.18 -6.98 13.30
C ASP A 85 -9.71 -7.44 13.20
N PRO A 86 -8.79 -6.86 13.99
CA PRO A 86 -7.35 -7.15 13.93
C PRO A 86 -6.99 -8.61 14.17
N ASP A 87 -7.78 -9.33 14.97
CA ASP A 87 -7.53 -10.75 15.30
C ASP A 87 -7.60 -11.64 14.05
N LYS A 88 -8.28 -11.18 12.99
CA LYS A 88 -8.41 -11.91 11.72
C LYS A 88 -7.31 -11.57 10.72
N TRP A 89 -6.54 -10.51 10.94
CA TRP A 89 -5.57 -10.01 9.95
C TRP A 89 -4.37 -10.92 9.79
N GLU A 90 -3.92 -11.59 10.85
CA GLU A 90 -2.80 -12.53 10.75
C GLU A 90 -3.18 -13.79 9.94
N GLU A 91 -4.40 -14.30 10.13
CA GLU A 91 -4.93 -15.40 9.32
C GLU A 91 -5.09 -14.98 7.84
N GLY A 92 -5.63 -13.78 7.60
CA GLY A 92 -5.74 -13.20 6.26
C GLY A 92 -4.39 -13.07 5.56
N LEU A 93 -3.40 -12.51 6.27
CA LEU A 93 -2.02 -12.37 5.80
C LEU A 93 -1.43 -13.72 5.41
N ALA A 94 -1.61 -14.77 6.22
CA ALA A 94 -1.10 -16.11 5.92
C ALA A 94 -1.71 -16.68 4.63
N LYS A 95 -3.03 -16.55 4.45
CA LYS A 95 -3.75 -17.01 3.25
C LYS A 95 -3.28 -16.28 1.99
N ILE A 96 -3.22 -14.95 2.05
CA ILE A 96 -2.79 -14.10 0.93
C ILE A 96 -1.32 -14.37 0.60
N SER A 97 -0.45 -14.43 1.60
CA SER A 97 0.97 -14.74 1.41
C SER A 97 1.17 -16.10 0.77
N ALA A 98 0.43 -17.13 1.19
CA ALA A 98 0.51 -18.47 0.61
C ALA A 98 0.07 -18.48 -0.86
N LYS A 99 -1.04 -17.81 -1.20
CA LYS A 99 -1.54 -17.67 -2.57
C LYS A 99 -0.49 -17.07 -3.50
N TYR A 100 0.11 -15.93 -3.12
CA TYR A 100 1.08 -15.25 -3.98
C TYR A 100 2.47 -15.90 -3.95
N SER A 101 2.84 -16.60 -2.87
CA SER A 101 4.05 -17.42 -2.85
C SER A 101 3.95 -18.63 -3.78
N ALA A 102 2.76 -19.24 -3.91
CA ALA A 102 2.52 -20.31 -4.88
C ALA A 102 2.63 -19.79 -6.33
N ASN A 103 2.06 -18.60 -6.61
CA ASN A 103 2.21 -17.95 -7.91
C ASN A 103 3.68 -17.68 -8.25
N TYR A 104 4.44 -17.14 -7.29
CA TYR A 104 5.88 -16.92 -7.44
C TYR A 104 6.65 -18.22 -7.74
N ALA A 105 6.40 -19.28 -6.97
CA ALA A 105 7.08 -20.56 -7.13
C ALA A 105 6.83 -21.23 -8.49
N SER A 106 5.72 -20.90 -9.16
CA SER A 106 5.40 -21.42 -10.49
C SER A 106 6.18 -20.76 -11.64
N LEU A 107 6.83 -19.62 -11.38
CA LEU A 107 7.53 -18.85 -12.40
C LEU A 107 8.83 -19.55 -12.82
N LYS A 108 9.02 -19.69 -14.14
CA LYS A 108 10.25 -20.21 -14.72
C LYS A 108 11.25 -19.08 -14.87
N MET A 109 12.37 -19.16 -14.15
CA MET A 109 13.44 -18.18 -14.15
C MET A 109 14.79 -18.89 -14.23
N SER A 110 15.80 -18.21 -14.77
CA SER A 110 17.18 -18.62 -14.60
C SER A 110 17.61 -18.53 -13.12
N ASN A 111 18.68 -19.24 -12.78
CA ASN A 111 19.23 -19.23 -11.42
C ASN A 111 19.65 -17.84 -10.95
N LYS A 112 20.09 -16.96 -11.86
CA LYS A 112 20.49 -15.59 -11.52
C LYS A 112 19.27 -14.78 -11.12
N THR A 113 18.28 -14.70 -12.00
CA THR A 113 17.03 -13.96 -11.75
C THR A 113 16.28 -14.51 -10.55
N LYS A 114 16.27 -15.83 -10.37
CA LYS A 114 15.65 -16.45 -9.20
C LYS A 114 16.27 -15.97 -7.89
N LYS A 115 17.60 -15.93 -7.77
CA LYS A 115 18.27 -15.45 -6.55
C LYS A 115 17.94 -14.01 -6.20
N GLU A 116 17.90 -13.13 -7.21
CA GLU A 116 17.53 -11.73 -7.03
C GLU A 116 16.07 -11.62 -6.56
N GLN A 117 15.16 -12.32 -7.23
CA GLN A 117 13.74 -12.31 -6.88
C GLN A 117 13.44 -13.00 -5.54
N ASP A 118 14.22 -14.00 -5.11
CA ASP A 118 14.08 -14.65 -3.81
C ASP A 118 14.40 -13.69 -2.65
N ILE A 119 15.33 -12.75 -2.85
CA ILE A 119 15.65 -11.70 -1.86
C ILE A 119 14.49 -10.73 -1.75
N GLU A 120 14.04 -10.25 -2.91
CA GLU A 120 12.93 -9.33 -3.05
C GLU A 120 11.60 -9.89 -2.50
N GLN A 121 11.31 -11.16 -2.73
CA GLN A 121 10.12 -11.83 -2.19
C GLN A 121 10.17 -11.94 -0.67
N ARG A 122 11.34 -12.27 -0.11
CA ARG A 122 11.53 -12.32 1.35
C ARG A 122 11.39 -10.94 1.99
N ALA A 123 11.99 -9.92 1.40
CA ALA A 123 11.86 -8.54 1.87
C ALA A 123 10.39 -8.09 1.88
N HIS A 124 9.67 -8.33 0.78
CA HIS A 124 8.25 -8.03 0.67
C HIS A 124 7.42 -8.74 1.75
N ASN A 125 7.62 -10.05 1.95
CA ASN A 125 6.83 -10.79 2.94
C ASN A 125 7.08 -10.29 4.37
N ASN A 126 8.33 -9.94 4.69
CA ASN A 126 8.67 -9.35 5.99
C ASN A 126 8.03 -7.97 6.18
N GLU A 127 8.10 -7.12 5.16
CA GLU A 127 7.50 -5.79 5.19
C GLU A 127 5.98 -5.85 5.34
N MET A 128 5.31 -6.71 4.56
CA MET A 128 3.87 -6.89 4.65
C MET A 128 3.44 -7.38 6.04
N ALA A 129 4.18 -8.33 6.63
CA ALA A 129 3.93 -8.79 8.00
C ALA A 129 4.09 -7.67 9.04
N MET A 130 5.14 -6.84 8.91
CA MET A 130 5.31 -5.68 9.81
C MET A 130 4.19 -4.67 9.66
N ARG A 131 3.76 -4.35 8.43
CA ARG A 131 2.66 -3.42 8.17
C ARG A 131 1.35 -3.90 8.81
N VAL A 132 1.02 -5.18 8.68
CA VAL A 132 -0.19 -5.77 9.29
C VAL A 132 -0.12 -5.70 10.82
N ARG A 133 1.03 -6.04 11.42
CA ARG A 133 1.21 -5.94 12.88
C ARG A 133 1.10 -4.50 13.38
N LEU A 134 1.71 -3.55 12.70
CA LEU A 134 1.62 -2.14 13.06
C LEU A 134 0.18 -1.64 12.97
N ALA A 135 -0.54 -2.01 11.92
CA ALA A 135 -1.93 -1.66 11.79
C ALA A 135 -2.78 -2.28 12.91
N ALA A 136 -2.54 -3.55 13.27
CA ALA A 136 -3.26 -4.21 14.37
C ALA A 136 -3.06 -3.46 15.67
N THR A 137 -1.81 -3.15 16.03
CA THR A 137 -1.49 -2.34 17.22
C THR A 137 -2.19 -0.98 17.19
N ASN A 138 -2.23 -0.31 16.05
CA ASN A 138 -2.91 0.98 15.92
C ASN A 138 -4.43 0.86 16.10
N GLN A 139 -5.02 -0.23 15.63
CA GLN A 139 -6.45 -0.49 15.80
C GLN A 139 -6.77 -0.84 17.25
N ASP A 140 -5.93 -1.62 17.92
CA ASP A 140 -6.07 -1.94 19.34
C ASP A 140 -6.00 -0.66 20.20
N ILE A 141 -5.05 0.23 19.92
CA ILE A 141 -4.96 1.53 20.61
C ILE A 141 -6.24 2.34 20.42
N LYS A 142 -6.81 2.35 19.21
CA LYS A 142 -8.08 3.05 18.95
C LYS A 142 -9.24 2.41 19.71
N ASN A 143 -9.27 1.08 19.80
CA ASN A 143 -10.29 0.36 20.57
C ASN A 143 -10.15 0.70 22.07
N ASP A 144 -8.92 0.66 22.62
CA ASP A 144 -8.62 1.05 24.00
C ASP A 144 -9.10 2.49 24.31
N ILE A 145 -8.80 3.45 23.44
CA ILE A 145 -9.26 4.85 23.57
C ILE A 145 -10.78 4.91 23.54
N THR A 146 -11.42 4.18 22.62
CA THR A 146 -12.89 4.17 22.50
C THR A 146 -13.54 3.61 23.76
N GLU A 147 -13.06 2.49 24.28
CA GLU A 147 -13.55 1.89 25.52
C GLU A 147 -13.31 2.79 26.73
N ALA A 148 -12.13 3.41 26.82
CA ALA A 148 -11.80 4.35 27.89
C ALA A 148 -12.72 5.58 27.87
N LYS A 149 -13.03 6.13 26.69
CA LYS A 149 -14.00 7.22 26.52
C LYS A 149 -15.40 6.81 26.98
N ILE A 150 -15.90 5.66 26.53
CA ILE A 150 -17.22 5.14 26.93
C ILE A 150 -17.31 4.95 28.45
N ASN A 151 -16.27 4.39 29.06
CA ASN A 151 -16.22 4.19 30.51
C ASN A 151 -16.20 5.53 31.27
N LEU A 152 -15.38 6.50 30.82
CA LEU A 152 -15.34 7.83 31.42
C LEU A 152 -16.69 8.55 31.31
N ASP A 153 -17.30 8.52 30.13
CA ASP A 153 -18.64 9.10 29.88
C ASP A 153 -19.68 8.46 30.81
N GLY A 154 -19.66 7.13 30.95
CA GLY A 154 -20.59 6.40 31.82
C GLY A 154 -20.42 6.74 33.31
N LEU A 155 -19.18 6.88 33.79
CA LEU A 155 -18.90 7.25 35.18
C LEU A 155 -19.29 8.70 35.47
N VAL A 156 -18.88 9.64 34.62
CA VAL A 156 -19.20 11.07 34.80
C VAL A 156 -20.70 11.32 34.66
N ALA A 157 -21.39 10.66 33.73
CA ALA A 157 -22.83 10.87 33.54
C ALA A 157 -23.70 10.37 34.70
N ASN A 158 -23.19 9.44 35.52
CA ASN A 158 -23.91 8.85 36.65
C ASN A 158 -23.42 9.34 38.02
N ASP A 159 -22.39 10.19 38.05
CA ASP A 159 -21.83 10.78 39.25
C ASP A 159 -22.92 11.41 40.13
N ASP A 160 -23.04 10.94 41.36
CA ASP A 160 -23.96 11.46 42.38
C ASP A 160 -23.24 12.30 43.46
N GLY A 161 -21.93 12.49 43.31
CA GLY A 161 -21.10 13.29 44.21
C GLY A 161 -20.44 12.50 45.34
N ASP A 162 -20.62 11.17 45.39
CA ASP A 162 -19.97 10.33 46.38
C ASP A 162 -18.45 10.22 46.14
N LYS A 163 -17.68 10.22 47.24
CA LYS A 163 -16.20 10.15 47.20
C LYS A 163 -15.68 8.91 46.46
N GLY A 164 -16.43 7.81 46.49
CA GLY A 164 -16.07 6.56 45.79
C GLY A 164 -16.14 6.67 44.26
N ASP A 165 -16.95 7.58 43.73
CA ASP A 165 -17.10 7.78 42.29
C ASP A 165 -16.07 8.78 41.75
N ALA A 166 -15.68 9.77 42.54
CA ALA A 166 -14.55 10.66 42.23
C ALA A 166 -13.25 9.89 41.97
N ASP A 167 -12.92 8.89 42.81
CA ASP A 167 -11.72 8.05 42.65
C ASP A 167 -11.79 7.16 41.39
N LYS A 168 -12.98 6.72 40.99
CA LYS A 168 -13.17 5.93 39.75
C LYS A 168 -13.03 6.81 38.51
N ILE A 169 -13.57 8.02 38.55
CA ILE A 169 -13.45 9.01 37.48
C ILE A 169 -11.97 9.39 37.29
N ASP A 170 -11.21 9.67 38.36
CA ASP A 170 -9.77 9.98 38.26
C ASP A 170 -8.97 8.82 37.62
N LYS A 171 -9.29 7.57 37.97
CA LYS A 171 -8.69 6.39 37.31
C LYS A 171 -9.06 6.29 35.82
N ALA A 172 -10.31 6.58 35.47
CA ALA A 172 -10.76 6.57 34.09
C ALA A 172 -10.07 7.67 33.25
N ILE A 173 -9.88 8.87 33.82
CA ILE A 173 -9.10 9.95 33.20
C ILE A 173 -7.66 9.50 32.95
N LYS A 174 -6.97 8.97 33.96
CA LYS A 174 -5.58 8.48 33.78
C LYS A 174 -5.46 7.37 32.74
N THR A 175 -6.47 6.49 32.66
CA THR A 175 -6.50 5.40 31.67
C THR A 175 -6.66 5.95 30.26
N LEU A 176 -7.57 6.92 30.07
CA LEU A 176 -7.77 7.58 28.77
C LEU A 176 -6.54 8.40 28.37
N GLU A 177 -5.92 9.13 29.29
CA GLU A 177 -4.67 9.88 29.03
C GLU A 177 -3.55 8.96 28.55
N ALA A 178 -3.34 7.83 29.25
CA ALA A 178 -2.34 6.85 28.87
C ALA A 178 -2.62 6.22 27.49
N ALA A 179 -3.89 5.99 27.15
CA ALA A 179 -4.27 5.47 25.84
C ALA A 179 -4.04 6.50 24.73
N LEU A 180 -4.43 7.76 24.94
CA LEU A 180 -4.21 8.86 23.98
C LEU A 180 -2.72 9.11 23.71
N LEU A 181 -1.88 9.07 24.74
CA LEU A 181 -0.42 9.23 24.61
C LEU A 181 0.26 8.08 23.84
N ARG A 182 -0.41 6.93 23.67
CA ARG A 182 0.07 5.86 22.79
C ARG A 182 -0.23 6.14 21.31
N GLU A 183 -1.27 6.92 21.01
CA GLU A 183 -1.68 7.26 19.63
C GLU A 183 -1.08 8.58 19.15
N THR A 184 -0.98 9.59 20.03
CA THR A 184 -0.71 10.98 19.64
C THR A 184 0.41 11.64 20.45
N THR A 185 0.77 12.87 20.07
CA THR A 185 1.67 13.70 20.89
C THR A 185 0.96 14.18 22.16
N PRO A 186 1.71 14.62 23.19
CA PRO A 186 1.14 15.15 24.42
C PRO A 186 0.17 16.31 24.21
N GLU A 187 0.46 17.19 23.24
CA GLU A 187 -0.37 18.36 22.94
C GLU A 187 -1.73 17.92 22.39
N ILE A 188 -1.74 17.01 21.41
CA ILE A 188 -2.98 16.48 20.82
C ILE A 188 -3.75 15.63 21.83
N ALA A 189 -3.04 14.86 22.67
CA ALA A 189 -3.66 14.06 23.73
C ALA A 189 -4.40 14.96 24.73
N ALA A 190 -3.82 16.11 25.10
CA ALA A 190 -4.46 17.07 25.98
C ALA A 190 -5.73 17.69 25.35
N GLU A 191 -5.69 18.04 24.06
CA GLU A 191 -6.86 18.55 23.34
C GLU A 191 -7.99 17.51 23.28
N GLN A 192 -7.67 16.26 22.93
CA GLN A 192 -8.65 15.17 22.86
C GLN A 192 -9.20 14.79 24.25
N MET A 193 -8.37 14.89 25.29
CA MET A 193 -8.81 14.71 26.67
C MET A 193 -9.79 15.81 27.09
N GLU A 194 -9.50 17.07 26.76
CA GLU A 194 -10.41 18.17 27.06
C GLU A 194 -11.77 18.01 26.35
N GLU A 195 -11.75 17.58 25.08
CA GLU A 195 -12.96 17.29 24.32
C GLU A 195 -13.77 16.15 24.96
N ALA A 196 -13.11 15.05 25.34
CA ALA A 196 -13.74 13.93 26.02
C ALA A 196 -14.39 14.35 27.35
N LEU A 197 -13.69 15.15 28.17
CA LEU A 197 -14.23 15.66 29.43
C LEU A 197 -15.43 16.60 29.22
N ARG A 198 -15.40 17.45 28.19
CA ARG A 198 -16.54 18.31 27.83
C ARG A 198 -17.75 17.48 27.41
N ALA A 199 -17.55 16.42 26.63
CA ALA A 199 -18.61 15.49 26.22
C ALA A 199 -19.21 14.75 27.42
N ALA A 200 -18.37 14.17 28.28
CA ALA A 200 -18.78 13.49 29.50
C ALA A 200 -19.62 14.40 30.41
N LYS A 201 -19.17 15.65 30.63
CA LYS A 201 -19.88 16.65 31.43
C LYS A 201 -21.23 17.03 30.83
N LYS A 202 -21.37 17.05 29.50
CA LYS A 202 -22.66 17.25 28.85
C LYS A 202 -23.63 16.10 29.17
N GLY A 203 -23.14 14.85 29.17
CA GLY A 203 -23.91 13.67 29.58
C GLY A 203 -24.41 13.76 31.03
N TYR A 204 -23.56 14.20 31.96
CA TYR A 204 -23.94 14.48 33.35
C TYR A 204 -25.13 15.43 33.45
N TRP A 205 -25.08 16.60 32.80
CA TRP A 205 -26.18 17.57 32.87
C TRP A 205 -27.49 17.05 32.26
N ILE A 206 -27.40 16.23 31.20
CA ILE A 206 -28.58 15.58 30.61
C ILE A 206 -29.21 14.61 31.62
N ASN A 207 -28.40 13.77 32.29
CA ASN A 207 -28.91 12.83 33.29
C ASN A 207 -29.48 13.53 34.53
N GLN A 208 -28.82 14.58 35.02
CA GLN A 208 -29.33 15.38 36.12
C GLN A 208 -30.67 16.04 35.78
N SER A 209 -30.82 16.57 34.55
CA SER A 209 -32.08 17.18 34.10
C SER A 209 -33.26 16.19 33.98
N ARG A 210 -32.96 14.89 33.84
CA ARG A 210 -33.97 13.80 33.82
C ARG A 210 -34.32 13.31 35.22
N ARG A 211 -33.38 13.38 36.17
CA ARG A 211 -33.64 13.03 37.59
C ARG A 211 -34.56 14.04 38.26
N THR A 212 -34.69 15.23 37.70
CA THR A 212 -35.45 16.35 38.24
C THR A 212 -36.95 16.36 37.83
N ASP A 213 -37.45 15.31 37.17
CA ASP A 213 -38.87 15.16 36.79
C ASP A 213 -39.84 14.94 37.97
N GLU A 214 -39.38 15.01 39.23
CA GLU A 214 -40.27 15.08 40.38
C GLU A 214 -40.66 16.50 40.83
N ASP A 215 -40.12 17.62 40.30
CA ASP A 215 -40.70 18.99 40.47
C ASP A 215 -39.85 20.13 39.84
N PHE A 216 -39.13 19.91 38.74
CA PHE A 216 -38.23 20.95 38.20
C PHE A 216 -38.85 21.80 37.11
N ASP A 217 -39.23 23.01 37.51
CA ASP A 217 -39.69 24.06 36.61
C ASP A 217 -38.51 24.61 35.76
N ILE A 218 -38.41 24.10 34.54
CA ILE A 218 -37.40 24.47 33.54
C ILE A 218 -37.43 25.98 33.25
N ASP A 219 -38.59 26.63 33.30
CA ASP A 219 -38.71 28.07 33.06
C ASP A 219 -38.09 28.89 34.20
N ALA A 220 -38.20 28.40 35.45
CA ALA A 220 -37.54 29.01 36.60
C ALA A 220 -36.00 28.88 36.53
N PHE A 221 -35.49 27.74 36.03
CA PHE A 221 -34.06 27.53 35.85
C PHE A 221 -33.46 28.39 34.71
N ILE A 222 -34.15 28.49 33.57
CA ILE A 222 -33.75 29.36 32.46
C ILE A 222 -33.76 30.83 32.92
N ALA A 223 -34.76 31.26 33.70
CA ALA A 223 -34.81 32.60 34.28
C ALA A 223 -33.65 32.88 35.26
N GLN A 224 -33.22 31.90 36.07
CA GLN A 224 -32.04 32.03 36.93
C GLN A 224 -30.73 32.14 36.13
N MET A 225 -30.57 31.35 35.08
CA MET A 225 -29.38 31.38 34.22
C MET A 225 -29.28 32.69 33.44
N GLN A 226 -30.41 33.24 32.97
CA GLN A 226 -30.44 34.57 32.35
C GLN A 226 -30.16 35.68 33.36
N LYS A 227 -30.70 35.61 34.60
CA LYS A 227 -30.35 36.55 35.68
C LYS A 227 -28.86 36.53 36.05
N LYS A 228 -28.23 35.34 36.09
CA LYS A 228 -26.79 35.22 36.32
C LYS A 228 -25.96 35.80 35.17
N LYS A 229 -26.39 35.61 33.92
CA LYS A 229 -25.78 36.27 32.73
C LYS A 229 -25.89 37.80 32.77
N VAL A 230 -27.00 38.35 33.27
CA VAL A 230 -27.18 39.81 33.42
C VAL A 230 -26.33 40.35 34.58
N LYS A 231 -26.21 39.64 35.70
CA LYS A 231 -25.31 40.04 36.81
C LYS A 231 -23.83 40.09 36.42
N VAL A 232 -23.39 39.21 35.52
CA VAL A 232 -22.01 39.21 35.01
C VAL A 232 -21.75 40.36 34.02
N LYS A 233 -22.79 40.93 33.40
CA LYS A 233 -22.66 42.11 32.50
C LYS A 233 -22.89 43.46 33.19
N GLY A 234 -23.33 43.49 34.45
CA GLY A 234 -23.67 44.72 35.18
C GLY A 234 -22.71 45.10 36.31
N GLY A 235 -21.62 44.35 36.48
CA GLY A 235 -20.57 44.63 37.47
C GLY A 235 -19.37 45.33 36.83
N GLU A 236 -19.60 46.46 36.14
CA GLU A 236 -18.55 47.47 35.99
C GLU A 236 -18.55 48.34 37.24
N ASP A 237 -17.42 48.26 37.93
CA ASP A 237 -16.93 49.04 39.05
C ASP A 237 -17.66 50.36 39.35
N LYS A 238 -18.45 50.34 40.43
CA LYS A 238 -18.63 51.50 41.30
C LYS A 238 -17.87 51.21 42.59
N ASP A 239 -16.58 51.49 42.58
CA ASP A 239 -15.91 52.31 43.59
C ASP A 239 -14.39 52.21 43.36
N GLY A 240 -13.82 53.38 43.04
CA GLY A 240 -12.50 53.50 42.45
C GLY A 240 -11.34 53.18 43.38
N LEU A 241 -10.31 52.58 42.79
CA LEU A 241 -8.92 52.79 43.15
C LEU A 241 -8.12 53.01 41.87
N ASN A 242 -7.48 54.17 41.83
CA ASN A 242 -6.88 54.82 40.67
C ASN A 242 -5.55 54.14 40.29
N ALA A 243 -5.34 53.88 39.01
CA ALA A 243 -4.01 53.61 38.47
C ALA A 243 -3.30 54.95 38.22
N LYS A 244 -2.45 55.36 39.17
CA LYS A 244 -1.31 56.27 39.00
C LYS A 244 -0.52 56.32 40.31
N ASP A 245 0.56 55.55 40.37
CA ASP A 245 1.91 55.97 40.78
C ASP A 245 2.90 54.88 40.36
#